data_AF-A0A368Z4K3-F1
#
_entry.id   AF-A0A368Z4K3-F1
#
_cell.length_a   1.000
_cell.length_b   1.000
_cell.length_c   1.000
_cell.angle_alpha   90.00
_cell.angle_beta   90.00
_cell.angle_gamma   90.00
#
_symmetry.space_group_name_H-M   'P 1'
#
loop_
_entity.id
_entity.type
_entity.pdbx_description
1 polymer ?
#
loop_
_entity_poly.entity_id
_entity_poly.type
_entity_poly.pdbx_seq_one_letter_code
_entity_poly.pdbx_strand_id
1 'polypeptide(L)'
;MGGKPFLTDANTLYVGGRANSVDHLNSAIANGFGYASIQAPIIIADGLKGKNTMEVEVNLKHFKNIKVGSEVMHADSLISLAHFKGHQLTGFGGTFKNIGMGLGSRAGKQMMHSAVLPEIEEEHCIKCKQCVKYCPEDCITINEEKSFINHDICIGCGECVVTCPTEAITIEWEATSEGVEERLVEFTYGIVKEKKDKTAYINFITNVSPDCDCSGWNDRPIVRDIGILASKDPVALEQASLDLVNKEEKCFGMLVDKDIKPGENKFKHVHPSTDGGLRQIEYAEEIGLGSRDYELIEL
;
A
#
# COMPACT_ATOMS: atom_id res chain seq x y z
N MET A 1 -24.38 11.82 -13.97
CA MET A 1 -22.98 11.91 -14.42
C MET A 1 -22.67 10.64 -15.20
N GLY A 2 -22.43 10.72 -16.52
CA GLY A 2 -22.30 9.56 -17.42
C GLY A 2 -20.94 8.83 -17.36
N GLY A 3 -20.38 8.66 -16.16
CA GLY A 3 -19.11 7.95 -15.97
C GLY A 3 -19.23 6.45 -16.23
N LYS A 4 -18.10 5.80 -16.53
CA LYS A 4 -17.99 4.34 -16.71
C LYS A 4 -17.14 3.76 -15.56
N PRO A 5 -17.73 3.44 -14.41
CA PRO A 5 -16.97 3.02 -13.23
C PRO A 5 -16.38 1.61 -13.41
N PHE A 6 -15.26 1.36 -12.74
CA PHE A 6 -14.67 0.04 -12.56
C PHE A 6 -13.97 -0.02 -11.19
N LEU A 7 -13.88 -1.22 -10.62
CA LEU A 7 -13.07 -1.49 -9.44
C LEU A 7 -11.62 -1.76 -9.87
N THR A 8 -10.66 -1.35 -9.06
CA THR A 8 -9.24 -1.55 -9.38
C THR A 8 -8.40 -1.83 -8.15
N ASP A 9 -7.37 -2.64 -8.34
CA ASP A 9 -6.28 -2.94 -7.40
C ASP A 9 -5.04 -3.34 -8.25
N ALA A 10 -3.86 -3.41 -7.66
CA ALA A 10 -2.65 -3.92 -8.31
C ALA A 10 -2.13 -5.18 -7.59
N ASN A 11 -1.45 -6.05 -8.33
CA ASN A 11 -0.99 -7.33 -7.81
C ASN A 11 -0.03 -7.19 -6.60
N THR A 12 -0.03 -8.19 -5.73
CA THR A 12 0.81 -8.23 -4.51
C THR A 12 2.22 -8.73 -4.80
N LEU A 13 3.17 -8.37 -3.93
CA LEU A 13 4.54 -8.90 -3.98
C LEU A 13 4.58 -10.39 -3.64
N TYR A 14 3.91 -10.75 -2.54
CA TYR A 14 3.90 -12.08 -1.98
C TYR A 14 3.04 -13.05 -2.80
N VAL A 15 3.38 -14.34 -2.72
CA VAL A 15 2.64 -15.44 -3.32
C VAL A 15 1.27 -15.57 -2.66
N GLY A 16 0.23 -15.76 -3.47
CA GLY A 16 -1.13 -15.96 -3.00
C GLY A 16 -2.15 -15.55 -4.06
N GLY A 17 -3.41 -15.49 -3.64
CA GLY A 17 -4.54 -15.20 -4.54
C GLY A 17 -4.51 -13.82 -5.20
N ARG A 18 -3.56 -12.94 -4.90
CA ARG A 18 -3.41 -11.61 -5.54
C ARG A 18 -2.08 -11.41 -6.26
N ALA A 19 -1.28 -12.46 -6.44
CA ALA A 19 0.05 -12.37 -7.04
C ALA A 19 0.05 -12.13 -8.57
N ASN A 20 -1.05 -12.47 -9.25
CA ASN A 20 -1.28 -12.24 -10.68
C ASN A 20 -2.76 -11.96 -10.94
N SER A 21 -3.09 -11.35 -12.08
CA SER A 21 -4.45 -10.85 -12.32
C SER A 21 -5.52 -11.94 -12.40
N VAL A 22 -5.20 -13.16 -12.86
CA VAL A 22 -6.21 -14.23 -12.98
C VAL A 22 -6.67 -14.65 -11.59
N ASP A 23 -5.72 -14.97 -10.72
CA ASP A 23 -6.03 -15.34 -9.34
C ASP A 23 -6.61 -14.16 -8.55
N HIS A 24 -6.14 -12.94 -8.82
CA HIS A 24 -6.63 -11.73 -8.19
C HIS A 24 -8.11 -11.51 -8.49
N LEU A 25 -8.52 -11.65 -9.75
CA LEU A 25 -9.92 -11.56 -10.15
C LEU A 25 -10.76 -12.64 -9.46
N ASN A 26 -10.28 -13.89 -9.40
CA ASN A 26 -10.97 -14.96 -8.69
C ASN A 26 -11.14 -14.66 -7.20
N SER A 27 -10.10 -14.12 -6.55
CA SER A 27 -10.13 -13.70 -5.15
C SER A 27 -11.13 -12.56 -4.93
N ALA A 28 -11.13 -11.56 -5.80
CA ALA A 28 -12.08 -10.44 -5.73
C ALA A 28 -13.53 -10.93 -5.87
N ILE A 29 -13.81 -11.82 -6.84
CA ILE A 29 -15.13 -12.41 -7.03
C ILE A 29 -15.55 -13.23 -5.80
N ALA A 30 -14.66 -14.05 -5.24
CA ALA A 30 -14.93 -14.84 -4.04
C ALA A 30 -15.25 -13.96 -2.80
N ASN A 31 -14.72 -12.74 -2.76
CA ASN A 31 -15.00 -11.73 -1.72
C ASN A 31 -16.19 -10.83 -2.05
N GLY A 32 -16.99 -11.16 -3.08
CA GLY A 32 -18.23 -10.46 -3.40
C GLY A 32 -18.07 -9.24 -4.33
N PHE A 33 -16.86 -8.98 -4.85
CA PHE A 33 -16.61 -7.88 -5.79
C PHE A 33 -16.96 -8.22 -7.25
N GLY A 34 -17.62 -9.35 -7.50
CA GLY A 34 -18.03 -9.75 -8.85
C GLY A 34 -19.04 -8.79 -9.48
N TYR A 35 -19.08 -8.77 -10.81
CA TYR A 35 -19.97 -7.88 -11.57
C TYR A 35 -21.45 -8.03 -11.19
N ALA A 36 -21.88 -9.24 -10.84
CA ALA A 36 -23.26 -9.49 -10.41
C ALA A 36 -23.66 -8.72 -9.14
N SER A 37 -22.71 -8.45 -8.24
CA SER A 37 -22.94 -7.74 -6.98
C SER A 37 -22.73 -6.23 -7.13
N ILE A 38 -21.66 -5.83 -7.82
CA ILE A 38 -21.20 -4.43 -7.85
C ILE A 38 -21.72 -3.67 -9.08
N GLN A 39 -22.06 -4.38 -10.16
CA GLN A 39 -22.41 -3.79 -11.47
C GLN A 39 -21.31 -2.92 -12.08
N ALA A 40 -20.05 -3.12 -11.67
CA ALA A 40 -18.86 -2.52 -12.25
C ALA A 40 -17.82 -3.62 -12.52
N PRO A 41 -17.09 -3.58 -13.65
CA PRO A 41 -16.02 -4.53 -13.93
C PRO A 41 -14.82 -4.30 -12.99
N ILE A 42 -13.98 -5.32 -12.84
CA ILE A 42 -12.70 -5.21 -12.13
C ILE A 42 -11.58 -5.11 -13.18
N ILE A 43 -10.65 -4.18 -13.00
CA ILE A 43 -9.45 -4.03 -13.81
C ILE A 43 -8.24 -4.07 -12.87
N ILE A 44 -7.29 -4.97 -13.13
CA ILE A 44 -6.05 -5.04 -12.34
C ILE A 44 -5.01 -4.10 -12.95
N ALA A 45 -4.64 -3.05 -12.21
CA ALA A 45 -3.98 -1.87 -12.75
C ALA A 45 -2.57 -2.11 -13.29
N ASP A 46 -1.88 -3.15 -12.82
CA ASP A 46 -0.52 -3.49 -13.21
C ASP A 46 -0.44 -4.71 -14.15
N GLY A 47 -1.58 -5.10 -14.74
CA GLY A 47 -1.66 -6.12 -15.79
C GLY A 47 -1.36 -7.54 -15.29
N LEU A 48 -1.39 -8.50 -16.22
CA LEU A 48 -1.46 -9.95 -15.91
C LEU A 48 -0.48 -10.44 -14.84
N LYS A 49 0.77 -9.94 -14.86
CA LYS A 49 1.86 -10.37 -13.96
C LYS A 49 2.44 -9.24 -13.12
N GLY A 50 1.76 -8.09 -13.04
CA GLY A 50 2.26 -6.91 -12.33
C GLY A 50 3.40 -6.17 -13.03
N LYS A 51 3.46 -6.26 -14.36
CA LYS A 51 4.51 -5.65 -15.21
C LYS A 51 4.03 -4.45 -16.04
N ASN A 52 2.73 -4.14 -15.99
CA ASN A 52 2.15 -3.01 -16.72
C ASN A 52 2.24 -1.74 -15.86
N THR A 53 3.43 -1.15 -15.82
CA THR A 53 3.80 -0.08 -14.89
C THR A 53 3.98 1.25 -15.63
N MET A 54 3.60 2.35 -14.98
CA MET A 54 3.93 3.70 -15.39
C MET A 54 4.85 4.34 -14.35
N GLU A 55 5.89 5.04 -14.81
CA GLU A 55 6.73 5.87 -13.95
C GLU A 55 6.13 7.26 -13.82
N VAL A 56 5.99 7.72 -12.58
CA VAL A 56 5.44 9.03 -12.26
C VAL A 56 6.46 9.82 -11.46
N GLU A 57 6.85 10.98 -11.98
CA GLU A 57 7.78 11.88 -11.30
C GLU A 57 7.12 12.53 -10.08
N VAL A 58 7.71 12.42 -8.90
CA VAL A 58 7.21 13.05 -7.66
C VAL A 58 8.18 14.06 -7.08
N ASN A 59 9.49 13.89 -7.27
CA ASN A 59 10.56 14.74 -6.74
C ASN A 59 10.41 15.03 -5.23
N LEU A 60 10.17 13.97 -4.45
CA LEU A 60 9.99 14.03 -3.01
C LEU A 60 11.20 13.43 -2.28
N LYS A 61 11.11 13.34 -0.94
CA LYS A 61 12.22 12.96 -0.05
C LYS A 61 12.86 11.64 -0.43
N HIS A 62 12.07 10.61 -0.72
CA HIS A 62 12.56 9.25 -0.99
C HIS A 62 12.70 8.95 -2.46
N PHE A 63 11.78 9.47 -3.29
CA PHE A 63 11.74 9.14 -4.70
C PHE A 63 11.76 10.38 -5.60
N LYS A 64 12.58 10.29 -6.65
CA LYS A 64 12.41 11.14 -7.82
C LYS A 64 11.19 10.67 -8.64
N ASN A 65 11.10 9.37 -8.89
CA ASN A 65 10.03 8.71 -9.63
C ASN A 65 9.49 7.52 -8.85
N ILE A 66 8.18 7.27 -8.96
CA ILE A 66 7.50 6.09 -8.40
C ILE A 66 6.96 5.20 -9.52
N LYS A 67 6.65 3.93 -9.21
CA LYS A 67 6.18 2.92 -10.16
C LYS A 67 4.75 2.44 -9.87
N VAL A 68 3.77 2.96 -10.59
CA VAL A 68 2.33 2.68 -10.35
C VAL A 68 1.74 1.79 -11.44
N GLY A 69 0.64 1.10 -11.15
CA GLY A 69 -0.10 0.35 -12.18
C GLY A 69 -0.63 1.31 -13.24
N SER A 70 -0.26 1.12 -14.51
CA SER A 70 -0.53 2.08 -15.59
C SER A 70 -2.01 2.43 -15.78
N GLU A 71 -2.93 1.47 -15.60
CA GLU A 71 -4.36 1.70 -15.84
C GLU A 71 -4.95 2.77 -14.91
N VAL A 72 -4.41 2.90 -13.68
CA VAL A 72 -4.89 3.94 -12.74
C VAL A 72 -4.55 5.34 -13.21
N MET A 73 -3.43 5.49 -13.94
CA MET A 73 -3.01 6.78 -14.45
C MET A 73 -3.88 7.22 -15.64
N HIS A 74 -4.39 6.26 -16.41
CA HIS A 74 -5.31 6.48 -17.52
C HIS A 74 -6.78 6.73 -17.11
N ALA A 75 -7.15 6.48 -15.85
CA ALA A 75 -8.48 6.79 -15.35
C ALA A 75 -8.72 8.31 -15.24
N ASP A 76 -9.94 8.79 -15.53
CA ASP A 76 -10.27 10.22 -15.44
C ASP A 76 -10.41 10.74 -14.00
N SER A 77 -10.81 9.87 -13.07
CA SER A 77 -11.17 10.18 -11.68
C SER A 77 -10.93 8.98 -10.78
N LEU A 78 -10.72 9.18 -9.49
CA LEU A 78 -10.46 8.12 -8.51
C LEU A 78 -11.35 8.27 -7.28
N ILE A 79 -11.97 7.18 -6.83
CA ILE A 79 -12.65 7.14 -5.53
C ILE A 79 -11.96 6.07 -4.69
N SER A 80 -11.36 6.48 -3.57
CA SER A 80 -10.76 5.57 -2.59
C SER A 80 -11.83 5.03 -1.66
N LEU A 81 -11.92 3.71 -1.56
CA LEU A 81 -12.79 3.01 -0.61
C LEU A 81 -11.88 2.18 0.30
N ALA A 82 -11.63 2.68 1.51
CA ALA A 82 -10.69 2.06 2.43
C ALA A 82 -11.39 1.58 3.70
N HIS A 83 -11.07 0.37 4.14
CA HIS A 83 -11.30 -0.05 5.52
C HIS A 83 -10.19 0.55 6.39
N PHE A 84 -10.56 1.32 7.42
CA PHE A 84 -9.61 1.95 8.34
C PHE A 84 -9.27 0.98 9.49
N LYS A 85 -8.06 0.45 9.50
CA LYS A 85 -7.64 -0.65 10.40
C LYS A 85 -6.17 -0.60 10.79
N GLY A 86 -5.78 -1.37 11.78
CA GLY A 86 -4.40 -1.44 12.28
C GLY A 86 -3.44 -2.12 11.30
N HIS A 87 -2.15 -1.79 11.39
CA HIS A 87 -1.11 -2.36 10.53
C HIS A 87 0.23 -2.43 11.24
N GLN A 88 0.92 -3.57 11.09
CA GLN A 88 2.11 -3.92 11.85
C GLN A 88 3.30 -3.00 11.57
N LEU A 89 3.38 -2.41 10.37
CA LEU A 89 4.51 -1.59 9.93
C LEU A 89 4.21 -0.09 9.84
N THR A 90 2.95 0.33 9.88
CA THR A 90 2.57 1.75 9.64
C THR A 90 1.59 2.25 10.71
N GLY A 91 1.39 1.49 11.78
CA GLY A 91 0.39 1.74 12.83
C GLY A 91 -1.02 1.41 12.37
N PHE A 92 -1.50 2.08 11.32
CA PHE A 92 -2.77 1.81 10.66
C PHE A 92 -2.63 1.86 9.13
N GLY A 93 -3.68 1.40 8.45
CA GLY A 93 -3.87 1.63 7.02
C GLY A 93 -5.29 2.14 6.77
N GLY A 94 -5.38 3.25 6.05
CA GLY A 94 -6.61 3.82 5.54
C GLY A 94 -6.48 4.18 4.06
N THR A 95 -6.85 5.40 3.72
CA THR A 95 -6.78 5.97 2.38
C THR A 95 -5.37 5.92 1.77
N PHE A 96 -4.33 6.30 2.51
CA PHE A 96 -2.96 6.30 1.96
C PHE A 96 -2.48 4.89 1.61
N LYS A 97 -2.84 3.92 2.44
CA LYS A 97 -2.53 2.52 2.15
C LYS A 97 -3.36 1.98 0.98
N ASN A 98 -4.63 2.34 0.90
CA ASN A 98 -5.52 1.93 -0.18
C ASN A 98 -5.00 2.43 -1.55
N ILE A 99 -4.59 3.69 -1.63
CA ILE A 99 -4.09 4.27 -2.87
C ILE A 99 -2.63 3.91 -3.11
N GLY A 100 -1.72 4.33 -2.23
CA GLY A 100 -0.29 4.17 -2.42
C GLY A 100 0.11 2.71 -2.63
N MET A 101 -0.19 1.85 -1.65
CA MET A 101 0.15 0.42 -1.72
C MET A 101 -0.74 -0.32 -2.71
N GLY A 102 -2.06 -0.07 -2.68
CA GLY A 102 -3.02 -0.80 -3.53
C GLY A 102 -2.75 -0.58 -5.01
N LEU A 103 -2.39 0.64 -5.43
CA LEU A 103 -2.21 0.98 -6.85
C LEU A 103 -0.74 1.06 -7.28
N GLY A 104 0.20 0.92 -6.35
CA GLY A 104 1.61 0.67 -6.67
C GLY A 104 1.75 -0.64 -7.44
N SER A 105 2.50 -0.65 -8.54
CA SER A 105 2.85 -1.90 -9.23
C SER A 105 3.62 -2.85 -8.31
N ARG A 106 3.82 -4.13 -8.67
CA ARG A 106 4.69 -5.02 -7.86
C ARG A 106 6.06 -4.38 -7.59
N ALA A 107 6.70 -3.80 -8.59
CA ALA A 107 7.96 -3.07 -8.40
C ALA A 107 7.80 -1.84 -7.48
N GLY A 108 6.73 -1.08 -7.63
CA GLY A 108 6.43 0.05 -6.74
C GLY A 108 6.23 -0.35 -5.28
N LYS A 109 5.51 -1.45 -5.03
CA LYS A 109 5.36 -2.03 -3.70
C LYS A 109 6.71 -2.43 -3.12
N GLN A 110 7.66 -2.91 -3.94
CA GLN A 110 9.01 -3.22 -3.48
C GLN A 110 9.76 -1.97 -3.03
N MET A 111 9.66 -0.87 -3.79
CA MET A 111 10.25 0.41 -3.44
C MET A 111 9.75 0.93 -2.07
N MET A 112 8.46 0.74 -1.77
CA MET A 112 7.89 1.13 -0.47
C MET A 112 8.48 0.38 0.73
N HIS A 113 8.97 -0.84 0.53
CA HIS A 113 9.37 -1.72 1.64
C HIS A 113 10.87 -1.90 1.81
N SER A 114 11.69 -1.64 0.79
CA SER A 114 13.14 -1.74 0.94
C SER A 114 13.81 -0.48 0.44
N ALA A 115 14.71 0.04 1.27
CA ALA A 115 15.70 1.04 0.89
C ALA A 115 17.05 0.38 0.53
N VAL A 116 17.13 -0.96 0.66
CA VAL A 116 18.35 -1.75 0.51
C VAL A 116 18.34 -2.44 -0.85
N LEU A 117 19.51 -2.52 -1.46
CA LEU A 117 19.68 -3.09 -2.78
C LEU A 117 19.61 -4.63 -2.69
N PRO A 118 18.98 -5.29 -3.67
CA PRO A 118 18.82 -6.74 -3.65
C PRO A 118 20.16 -7.48 -3.75
N GLU A 119 20.20 -8.69 -3.20
CA GLU A 119 21.32 -9.63 -3.31
C GLU A 119 20.87 -10.95 -3.94
N ILE A 120 21.82 -11.69 -4.54
CA ILE A 120 21.55 -13.00 -5.15
C ILE A 120 22.10 -14.09 -4.24
N GLU A 121 21.21 -14.98 -3.80
CA GLU A 121 21.56 -16.23 -3.13
C GLU A 121 21.92 -17.28 -4.18
N GLU A 122 23.22 -17.51 -4.38
CA GLU A 122 23.74 -18.42 -5.41
C GLU A 122 23.19 -19.85 -5.29
N GLU A 123 22.90 -20.31 -4.07
CA GLU A 123 22.36 -21.65 -3.82
C GLU A 123 20.96 -21.87 -4.42
N HIS A 124 20.16 -20.81 -4.52
CA HIS A 124 18.81 -20.84 -5.08
C HIS A 124 18.79 -20.40 -6.56
N CYS A 125 19.89 -19.83 -7.07
CA CYS A 125 19.97 -19.28 -8.42
C CYS A 125 20.17 -20.37 -9.47
N ILE A 126 19.13 -20.64 -10.27
CA ILE A 126 19.22 -21.57 -11.42
C ILE A 126 19.81 -20.93 -12.69
N LYS A 127 20.41 -19.75 -12.59
CA LYS A 127 21.05 -19.01 -13.68
C LYS A 127 20.18 -18.80 -14.93
N CYS A 128 18.86 -18.69 -14.76
CA CYS A 128 17.89 -18.55 -15.86
C CYS A 128 17.90 -17.18 -16.58
N LYS A 129 18.66 -16.21 -16.04
CA LYS A 129 18.85 -14.85 -16.57
C LYS A 129 17.57 -14.00 -16.73
N GLN A 130 16.46 -14.39 -16.11
CA GLN A 130 15.25 -13.57 -16.10
C GLN A 130 15.50 -12.22 -15.42
N CYS A 131 16.19 -12.20 -14.28
CA CYS A 131 16.54 -10.96 -13.57
C CYS A 131 17.35 -10.00 -14.45
N VAL A 132 18.32 -10.49 -15.23
CA VAL A 132 19.10 -9.69 -16.19
C VAL A 132 18.18 -9.03 -17.22
N LYS A 133 17.25 -9.80 -17.81
CA LYS A 133 16.33 -9.31 -18.82
C LYS A 133 15.43 -8.16 -18.35
N TYR A 134 15.04 -8.15 -17.07
CA TYR A 134 14.13 -7.16 -16.51
C TYR A 134 14.83 -6.08 -15.68
N CYS A 135 16.16 -6.08 -15.60
CA CYS A 135 16.89 -5.01 -14.94
C CYS A 135 16.88 -3.76 -15.84
N PRO A 136 16.29 -2.63 -15.41
CA PRO A 136 16.26 -1.41 -16.22
C PRO A 136 17.64 -0.74 -16.36
N GLU A 137 18.55 -1.03 -15.42
CA GLU A 137 19.88 -0.41 -15.34
C GLU A 137 21.00 -1.35 -15.81
N ASP A 138 20.66 -2.53 -16.34
CA ASP A 138 21.60 -3.57 -16.77
C ASP A 138 22.67 -3.91 -15.71
N CYS A 139 22.33 -3.79 -14.42
CA CYS A 139 23.30 -3.92 -13.32
C CYS A 139 23.50 -5.37 -12.83
N ILE A 140 22.85 -6.37 -13.45
CA ILE A 140 22.87 -7.76 -13.00
C ILE A 140 23.72 -8.61 -13.94
N THR A 141 24.71 -9.30 -13.37
CA THR A 141 25.55 -10.27 -14.10
C THR A 141 25.26 -11.69 -13.61
N ILE A 142 24.91 -12.58 -14.54
CA ILE A 142 24.71 -14.02 -14.30
C ILE A 142 25.58 -14.82 -15.28
N ASN A 143 26.63 -15.47 -14.79
CA ASN A 143 27.49 -16.36 -15.57
C ASN A 143 27.81 -17.66 -14.80
N GLU A 144 28.60 -18.57 -15.39
CA GLU A 144 28.93 -19.85 -14.75
C GLU A 144 29.73 -19.70 -13.45
N GLU A 145 30.53 -18.65 -13.32
CA GLU A 145 31.41 -18.41 -12.18
C GLU A 145 30.72 -17.65 -11.03
N LYS A 146 29.89 -16.64 -11.35
CA LYS A 146 29.26 -15.75 -10.36
C LYS A 146 27.96 -15.12 -10.87
N SER A 147 27.03 -14.92 -9.94
CA SER A 147 25.76 -14.21 -10.03
C SER A 147 25.83 -13.04 -9.05
N PHE A 148 25.77 -11.79 -9.53
CA PHE A 148 25.80 -10.64 -8.64
C PHE A 148 25.06 -9.43 -9.22
N ILE A 149 24.72 -8.49 -8.35
CA ILE A 149 24.09 -7.21 -8.67
C ILE A 149 25.11 -6.11 -8.38
N ASN A 150 25.38 -5.24 -9.35
CA ASN A 150 26.22 -4.07 -9.14
C ASN A 150 25.40 -2.99 -8.41
N HIS A 151 25.69 -2.83 -7.13
CA HIS A 151 25.00 -1.90 -6.25
C HIS A 151 25.26 -0.42 -6.57
N ASP A 152 26.38 -0.08 -7.21
CA ASP A 152 26.66 1.32 -7.61
C ASP A 152 25.73 1.81 -8.74
N ILE A 153 25.13 0.87 -9.47
CA ILE A 153 24.22 1.14 -10.60
C ILE A 153 22.78 0.79 -10.22
N CYS A 154 22.58 -0.14 -9.28
CA CYS A 154 21.25 -0.60 -8.89
C CYS A 154 20.42 0.53 -8.26
N ILE A 155 19.26 0.82 -8.85
CA ILE A 155 18.30 1.80 -8.34
C ILE A 155 17.27 1.21 -7.35
N GLY A 156 17.47 -0.04 -6.90
CA GLY A 156 16.57 -0.69 -5.94
C GLY A 156 15.14 -0.94 -6.45
N CYS A 157 14.92 -1.00 -7.77
CA CYS A 157 13.57 -1.07 -8.36
C CYS A 157 12.80 -2.38 -8.09
N GLY A 158 13.45 -3.44 -7.63
CA GLY A 158 12.78 -4.68 -7.22
C GLY A 158 12.33 -5.63 -8.34
N GLU A 159 12.50 -5.27 -9.62
CA GLU A 159 12.06 -6.12 -10.75
C GLU A 159 12.68 -7.52 -10.73
N CYS A 160 13.96 -7.58 -10.34
CA CYS A 160 14.70 -8.83 -10.23
C CYS A 160 14.13 -9.76 -9.15
N VAL A 161 13.74 -9.20 -8.00
CA VAL A 161 13.07 -9.91 -6.89
C VAL A 161 11.76 -10.50 -7.38
N VAL A 162 10.92 -9.66 -7.99
CA VAL A 162 9.57 -10.02 -8.44
C VAL A 162 9.57 -11.04 -9.58
N THR A 163 10.60 -11.04 -10.43
CA THR A 163 10.67 -11.92 -11.60
C THR A 163 11.45 -13.21 -11.36
N CYS A 164 12.15 -13.37 -10.23
CA CYS A 164 12.95 -14.56 -9.95
C CYS A 164 12.04 -15.77 -9.71
N PRO A 165 12.06 -16.82 -10.56
CA PRO A 165 11.17 -17.96 -10.42
C PRO A 165 11.52 -18.88 -9.25
N THR A 166 12.73 -18.74 -8.69
CA THR A 166 13.23 -19.54 -7.57
C THR A 166 13.42 -18.70 -6.30
N GLU A 167 12.97 -17.44 -6.31
CA GLU A 167 13.09 -16.52 -5.17
C GLU A 167 14.53 -16.30 -4.66
N ALA A 168 15.53 -16.63 -5.49
CA ALA A 168 16.96 -16.50 -5.21
C ALA A 168 17.48 -15.06 -5.06
N ILE A 169 16.60 -14.07 -5.08
CA ILE A 169 16.97 -12.67 -4.97
C ILE A 169 16.29 -12.11 -3.73
N THR A 170 17.10 -11.90 -2.71
CA THR A 170 16.64 -11.40 -1.41
C THR A 170 16.84 -9.91 -1.30
N ILE A 171 16.11 -9.34 -0.35
CA ILE A 171 16.06 -7.93 -0.03
C ILE A 171 16.11 -7.85 1.48
N GLU A 172 16.98 -7.00 2.01
CA GLU A 172 16.92 -6.70 3.42
C GLU A 172 15.74 -5.75 3.66
N TRP A 173 14.81 -6.20 4.50
CA TRP A 173 13.62 -5.44 4.87
C TRP A 173 13.97 -4.45 6.00
N GLU A 174 15.01 -3.63 5.82
CA GLU A 174 15.43 -2.61 6.81
C GLU A 174 14.67 -1.29 6.63
N ALA A 175 13.36 -1.34 6.49
CA ALA A 175 12.55 -0.11 6.48
C ALA A 175 12.02 0.18 7.88
N THR A 176 12.43 1.31 8.46
CA THR A 176 11.77 1.85 9.66
C THR A 176 10.28 2.11 9.35
N SER A 177 9.41 2.02 10.36
CA SER A 177 7.96 2.34 10.24
C SER A 177 7.76 3.66 9.51
N GLU A 178 8.43 4.71 10.00
CA GLU A 178 8.40 6.05 9.42
C GLU A 178 8.84 6.08 7.95
N GLY A 179 9.90 5.33 7.59
CA GLY A 179 10.37 5.26 6.22
C GLY A 179 9.38 4.60 5.27
N VAL A 180 8.64 3.56 5.73
CA VAL A 180 7.57 2.93 4.94
C VAL A 180 6.39 3.89 4.79
N GLU A 181 6.00 4.55 5.88
CA GLU A 181 4.91 5.53 5.93
C GLU A 181 5.15 6.68 4.95
N GLU A 182 6.34 7.28 4.97
CA GLU A 182 6.70 8.37 4.06
C GLU A 182 6.66 7.91 2.59
N ARG A 183 7.30 6.78 2.28
CA ARG A 183 7.32 6.22 0.92
C ARG A 183 5.92 5.88 0.41
N LEU A 184 5.06 5.33 1.26
CA LEU A 184 3.66 5.04 0.93
C LEU A 184 2.89 6.31 0.55
N VAL A 185 3.11 7.39 1.29
CA VAL A 185 2.48 8.69 1.06
C VAL A 185 2.99 9.32 -0.24
N GLU A 186 4.27 9.20 -0.59
CA GLU A 186 4.78 9.67 -1.89
C GLU A 186 4.10 8.98 -3.07
N PHE A 187 3.80 7.68 -2.93
CA PHE A 187 3.03 6.96 -3.96
C PHE A 187 1.61 7.49 -4.07
N THR A 188 0.95 7.74 -2.94
CA THR A 188 -0.38 8.36 -2.93
C THR A 188 -0.34 9.73 -3.62
N TYR A 189 0.63 10.58 -3.27
CA TYR A 189 0.85 11.88 -3.90
C TYR A 189 1.00 11.77 -5.42
N GLY A 190 1.87 10.88 -5.90
CA GLY A 190 2.09 10.73 -7.34
C GLY A 190 0.84 10.29 -8.11
N ILE A 191 0.00 9.44 -7.52
CA ILE A 191 -1.25 8.98 -8.14
C ILE A 191 -2.30 10.10 -8.20
N VAL A 192 -2.44 10.86 -7.11
CA VAL A 192 -3.54 11.84 -6.99
C VAL A 192 -3.19 13.23 -7.50
N LYS A 193 -1.89 13.60 -7.60
CA LYS A 193 -1.48 14.96 -8.01
C LYS A 193 -2.04 15.40 -9.37
N GLU A 194 -2.23 14.46 -10.29
CA GLU A 194 -2.78 14.73 -11.64
C GLU A 194 -4.32 14.71 -11.66
N LYS A 195 -4.95 14.36 -10.53
CA LYS A 195 -6.38 14.09 -10.39
C LYS A 195 -7.03 14.86 -9.23
N LYS A 196 -6.36 15.87 -8.63
CA LYS A 196 -6.77 16.52 -7.37
C LYS A 196 -8.25 16.94 -7.32
N ASP A 197 -8.81 17.52 -8.38
CA ASP A 197 -10.23 17.96 -8.39
C ASP A 197 -11.24 16.85 -8.75
N LYS A 198 -10.72 15.64 -9.00
CA LYS A 198 -11.45 14.47 -9.49
C LYS A 198 -11.25 13.25 -8.57
N THR A 199 -10.80 13.49 -7.34
CA THR A 199 -10.68 12.46 -6.31
C THR A 199 -11.69 12.65 -5.18
N ALA A 200 -12.10 11.53 -4.60
CA ALA A 200 -12.86 11.48 -3.36
C ALA A 200 -12.40 10.28 -2.54
N TYR A 201 -12.51 10.39 -1.22
CA TYR A 201 -11.97 9.40 -0.29
C TYR A 201 -13.04 9.03 0.73
N ILE A 202 -13.19 7.73 0.97
CA ILE A 202 -14.16 7.18 1.91
C ILE A 202 -13.46 6.16 2.80
N ASN A 203 -13.49 6.39 4.10
CA ASN A 203 -12.97 5.48 5.12
C ASN A 203 -14.14 4.83 5.86
N PHE A 204 -14.19 3.50 5.83
CA PHE A 204 -15.08 2.68 6.65
C PHE A 204 -14.38 2.41 7.98
N ILE A 205 -14.88 2.99 9.07
CA ILE A 205 -14.37 2.81 10.43
C ILE A 205 -15.30 1.84 11.15
N THR A 206 -15.26 0.59 10.69
CA THR A 206 -16.09 -0.53 11.15
C THR A 206 -15.21 -1.75 11.28
N ASN A 207 -15.41 -2.57 12.31
CA ASN A 207 -14.61 -3.77 12.55
C ASN A 207 -13.09 -3.48 12.53
N VAL A 208 -12.68 -2.38 13.17
CA VAL A 208 -11.30 -1.86 13.16
C VAL A 208 -10.34 -2.91 13.70
N SER A 209 -9.73 -3.66 12.79
CA SER A 209 -8.93 -4.83 13.15
C SER A 209 -7.56 -4.42 13.69
N PRO A 210 -7.00 -5.12 14.69
CA PRO A 210 -5.64 -4.89 15.17
C PRO A 210 -4.58 -5.02 14.09
N ASP A 211 -4.69 -6.06 13.26
CA ASP A 211 -3.75 -6.38 12.20
C ASP A 211 -4.31 -6.08 10.81
N CYS A 212 -3.47 -6.25 9.79
CA CYS A 212 -3.88 -6.12 8.41
C CYS A 212 -4.98 -7.08 7.98
N ASP A 213 -5.90 -6.63 7.10
CA ASP A 213 -6.91 -7.49 6.47
C ASP A 213 -6.30 -8.60 5.61
N CYS A 214 -5.03 -8.45 5.19
CA CYS A 214 -4.31 -9.51 4.50
C CYS A 214 -3.82 -10.61 5.44
N SER A 215 -3.85 -10.40 6.76
CA SER A 215 -3.54 -11.42 7.74
C SER A 215 -4.70 -12.41 7.80
N GLY A 216 -4.43 -13.70 7.58
CA GLY A 216 -5.45 -14.76 7.68
C GLY A 216 -5.95 -15.01 9.11
N TRP A 217 -5.41 -14.27 10.08
CA TRP A 217 -5.81 -14.21 11.46
C TRP A 217 -5.93 -12.75 11.87
N ASN A 218 -6.87 -12.47 12.77
CA ASN A 218 -6.93 -11.19 13.44
C ASN A 218 -7.57 -11.39 14.81
N ASP A 219 -7.21 -10.53 15.75
CA ASP A 219 -7.90 -10.45 17.03
C ASP A 219 -9.20 -9.65 16.87
N ARG A 220 -9.97 -9.53 17.95
CA ARG A 220 -11.21 -8.75 17.99
C ARG A 220 -10.94 -7.28 17.63
N PRO A 221 -11.93 -6.56 17.07
CA PRO A 221 -11.78 -5.13 16.77
C PRO A 221 -11.29 -4.33 17.97
N ILE A 222 -10.39 -3.37 17.71
CA ILE A 222 -9.80 -2.51 18.75
C ILE A 222 -10.89 -1.63 19.39
N VAL A 223 -11.83 -1.16 18.60
CA VAL A 223 -12.95 -0.29 19.00
C VAL A 223 -14.25 -0.77 18.34
N ARG A 224 -15.39 -0.30 18.84
CA ARG A 224 -16.69 -0.52 18.18
C ARG A 224 -16.75 0.19 16.84
N ASP A 225 -17.74 -0.17 16.03
CA ASP A 225 -18.03 0.54 14.79
C ASP A 225 -18.35 2.01 15.06
N ILE A 226 -17.68 2.90 14.34
CA ILE A 226 -17.87 4.36 14.42
C ILE A 226 -18.74 4.83 13.26
N GLY A 227 -18.48 4.35 12.04
CA GLY A 227 -19.28 4.69 10.87
C GLY A 227 -18.44 4.85 9.60
N ILE A 228 -18.91 5.69 8.69
CA ILE A 228 -18.28 5.97 7.39
C ILE A 228 -17.94 7.46 7.35
N LEU A 229 -16.68 7.78 7.07
CA LEU A 229 -16.24 9.15 6.80
C LEU A 229 -15.99 9.32 5.31
N ALA A 230 -16.25 10.52 4.80
CA ALA A 230 -15.94 10.88 3.43
C ALA A 230 -15.35 12.29 3.36
N SER A 231 -14.38 12.49 2.46
CA SER A 231 -13.75 13.79 2.23
C SER A 231 -13.22 13.90 0.80
N LYS A 232 -12.97 15.14 0.36
CA LYS A 232 -12.13 15.43 -0.81
C LYS A 232 -10.67 15.71 -0.44
N ASP A 233 -10.39 15.88 0.84
CA ASP A 233 -9.04 16.01 1.38
C ASP A 233 -8.66 14.69 2.07
N PRO A 234 -7.65 13.95 1.56
CA PRO A 234 -7.28 12.66 2.12
C PRO A 234 -6.53 12.78 3.45
N VAL A 235 -5.86 13.91 3.72
CA VAL A 235 -5.13 14.13 4.98
C VAL A 235 -6.12 14.39 6.11
N ALA A 236 -7.11 15.25 5.88
CA ALA A 236 -8.17 15.52 6.85
C ALA A 236 -8.98 14.25 7.14
N LEU A 237 -9.23 13.40 6.13
CA LEU A 237 -9.92 12.13 6.32
C LEU A 237 -9.14 11.16 7.21
N GLU A 238 -7.83 10.99 6.98
CA GLU A 238 -6.99 10.11 7.80
C GLU A 238 -6.87 10.64 9.23
N GLN A 239 -6.67 11.95 9.41
CA GLN A 239 -6.60 12.58 10.73
C GLN A 239 -7.93 12.41 11.49
N ALA A 240 -9.06 12.70 10.86
CA ALA A 240 -10.38 12.50 11.48
C ALA A 240 -10.63 11.03 11.84
N SER A 241 -10.23 10.10 10.97
CA SER A 241 -10.38 8.66 11.22
C SER A 241 -9.58 8.21 12.44
N LEU A 242 -8.31 8.63 12.51
CA LEU A 242 -7.43 8.33 13.65
C LEU A 242 -7.97 8.94 14.95
N ASP A 243 -8.41 10.20 14.92
CA ASP A 243 -8.92 10.90 16.09
C ASP A 243 -10.19 10.24 16.65
N LEU A 244 -11.13 9.85 15.79
CA LEU A 244 -12.36 9.19 16.24
C LEU A 244 -12.07 7.82 16.85
N VAL A 245 -11.19 7.02 16.23
CA VAL A 245 -10.75 5.73 16.80
C VAL A 245 -10.06 5.95 18.14
N ASN A 246 -9.19 6.95 18.26
CA ASN A 246 -8.47 7.24 19.50
C ASN A 246 -9.40 7.78 20.60
N LYS A 247 -10.45 8.53 20.27
CA LYS A 247 -11.46 9.01 21.23
C LYS A 247 -12.38 7.90 21.76
N GLU A 248 -12.62 6.86 20.98
CA GLU A 248 -13.55 5.78 21.34
C GLU A 248 -13.04 4.90 22.49
N GLU A 249 -13.91 4.19 23.19
CA GLU A 249 -13.47 3.19 24.18
C GLU A 249 -12.92 1.94 23.49
N LYS A 250 -11.88 1.33 24.06
CA LYS A 250 -11.38 0.03 23.55
C LYS A 250 -12.44 -1.06 23.77
N CYS A 251 -12.49 -2.01 22.85
CA CYS A 251 -13.27 -3.22 23.04
C CYS A 251 -12.69 -4.09 24.18
N PHE A 252 -13.58 -4.79 24.88
CA PHE A 252 -13.19 -5.75 25.92
C PHE A 252 -12.78 -7.11 25.34
N GLY A 253 -11.84 -7.77 26.01
CA GLY A 253 -11.48 -9.17 25.71
C GLY A 253 -10.64 -9.35 24.44
N MET A 254 -9.82 -8.35 24.11
CA MET A 254 -8.72 -8.50 23.15
C MET A 254 -7.65 -9.45 23.73
N LEU A 255 -6.97 -10.21 22.88
CA LEU A 255 -5.81 -11.05 23.26
C LEU A 255 -4.70 -10.20 23.88
N VAL A 256 -4.48 -9.00 23.33
CA VAL A 256 -3.55 -8.00 23.89
C VAL A 256 -4.35 -7.04 24.76
N ASP A 257 -4.68 -7.47 25.99
CA ASP A 257 -5.44 -6.66 26.94
C ASP A 257 -4.55 -5.62 27.63
N LYS A 258 -4.17 -4.58 26.89
CA LYS A 258 -3.49 -3.40 27.42
C LYS A 258 -4.54 -2.43 27.98
N ASP A 259 -4.25 -1.77 29.10
CA ASP A 259 -5.05 -0.64 29.56
C ASP A 259 -4.83 0.55 28.60
N ILE A 260 -5.71 0.68 27.61
CA ILE A 260 -5.67 1.74 26.59
C ILE A 260 -6.86 2.65 26.83
N LYS A 261 -6.59 3.93 27.09
CA LYS A 261 -7.60 4.91 27.46
C LYS A 261 -8.10 5.72 26.26
N PRO A 262 -9.33 6.23 26.31
CA PRO A 262 -9.80 7.25 25.37
C PRO A 262 -8.81 8.42 25.27
N GLY A 263 -8.48 8.81 24.04
CA GLY A 263 -7.49 9.84 23.71
C GLY A 263 -6.08 9.33 23.43
N GLU A 264 -5.74 8.11 23.87
CA GLU A 264 -4.43 7.51 23.54
C GLU A 264 -4.42 6.95 22.11
N ASN A 265 -3.24 6.97 21.47
CA ASN A 265 -3.08 6.40 20.12
C ASN A 265 -3.15 4.87 20.20
N LYS A 266 -4.32 4.30 19.92
CA LYS A 266 -4.57 2.86 20.07
C LYS A 266 -3.66 2.03 19.18
N PHE A 267 -3.35 2.50 17.97
CA PHE A 267 -2.47 1.79 17.05
C PHE A 267 -1.02 1.74 17.56
N LYS A 268 -0.54 2.79 18.24
CA LYS A 268 0.76 2.75 18.94
C LYS A 268 0.79 1.73 20.07
N HIS A 269 -0.32 1.56 20.79
CA HIS A 269 -0.41 0.52 21.82
C HIS A 269 -0.46 -0.89 21.22
N VAL A 270 -1.19 -1.09 20.13
CA VAL A 270 -1.30 -2.40 19.45
C VAL A 270 0.03 -2.76 18.76
N HIS A 271 0.67 -1.80 18.09
CA HIS A 271 1.94 -1.95 17.37
C HIS A 271 3.03 -1.00 17.90
N PRO A 272 3.67 -1.32 19.05
CA PRO A 272 4.62 -0.41 19.73
C PRO A 272 5.87 -0.03 18.93
N SER A 273 6.24 -0.84 17.93
CA SER A 273 7.35 -0.60 17.01
C SER A 273 7.06 0.50 15.98
N THR A 274 5.80 0.90 15.82
CA THR A 274 5.37 1.99 14.93
C THR A 274 5.15 3.26 15.75
N ASP A 275 4.94 4.41 15.13
CA ASP A 275 4.54 5.64 15.84
C ASP A 275 3.00 5.75 16.01
N GLY A 276 2.25 4.71 15.64
CA GLY A 276 0.80 4.72 15.60
C GLY A 276 0.21 5.38 14.35
N GLY A 277 1.02 5.53 13.28
CA GLY A 277 0.62 6.06 11.97
C GLY A 277 0.56 7.59 11.92
N LEU A 278 1.26 8.29 12.80
CA LEU A 278 1.25 9.75 12.81
C LEU A 278 2.11 10.30 11.67
N ARG A 279 3.25 9.67 11.38
CA ARG A 279 4.21 10.14 10.38
C ARG A 279 3.60 10.15 8.99
N GLN A 280 2.80 9.16 8.61
CA GLN A 280 2.10 9.20 7.32
C GLN A 280 1.17 10.43 7.17
N ILE A 281 0.49 10.86 8.23
CA ILE A 281 -0.39 12.04 8.18
C ILE A 281 0.43 13.34 8.13
N GLU A 282 1.44 13.45 8.99
CA GLU A 282 2.32 14.63 9.06
C GLU A 282 3.07 14.84 7.75
N TYR A 283 3.68 13.78 7.21
CA TYR A 283 4.41 13.87 5.95
C TYR A 283 3.49 14.21 4.78
N ALA A 284 2.25 13.70 4.77
CA ALA A 284 1.28 14.02 3.73
C ALA A 284 0.93 15.52 3.72
N GLU A 285 0.80 16.14 4.90
CA GLU A 285 0.64 17.60 5.01
C GLU A 285 1.91 18.35 4.57
N GLU A 286 3.10 17.91 5.01
CA GLU A 286 4.40 18.50 4.64
C GLU A 286 4.61 18.58 3.11
N ILE A 287 4.18 17.56 2.36
CA ILE A 287 4.30 17.52 0.89
C ILE A 287 3.11 18.16 0.15
N GLY A 288 2.14 18.74 0.87
CA GLY A 288 0.99 19.45 0.30
C GLY A 288 -0.06 18.54 -0.34
N LEU A 289 -0.29 17.36 0.25
CA LEU A 289 -1.36 16.45 -0.18
C LEU A 289 -2.75 16.88 0.32
N GLY A 290 -2.79 17.63 1.43
CA GLY A 290 -4.01 18.09 2.10
C GLY A 290 -3.67 18.76 3.42
N SER A 291 -4.67 18.97 4.28
CA SER A 291 -4.51 19.54 5.62
C SER A 291 -4.99 18.58 6.70
N ARG A 292 -4.34 18.63 7.87
CA ARG A 292 -4.78 17.92 9.07
C ARG A 292 -5.99 18.60 9.73
N ASP A 293 -6.27 19.86 9.40
CA ASP A 293 -7.42 20.57 9.93
C ASP A 293 -8.71 20.05 9.27
N TYR A 294 -9.71 19.73 10.08
CA TYR A 294 -10.99 19.26 9.60
C TYR A 294 -12.15 19.75 10.48
N GLU A 295 -13.33 19.81 9.89
CA GLU A 295 -14.61 19.99 10.57
C GLU A 295 -15.47 18.75 10.30
N LEU A 296 -16.03 18.15 11.36
CA LEU A 296 -16.99 17.06 11.21
C LEU A 296 -18.38 17.61 10.95
N ILE A 297 -18.97 17.19 9.84
CA ILE A 297 -20.35 17.51 9.47
C ILE A 297 -21.15 16.21 9.51
N GLU A 298 -22.09 16.11 10.45
CA GLU A 298 -23.04 14.99 10.53
C GLU A 298 -24.17 15.19 9.52
N LEU A 299 -24.47 14.15 8.73
CA LEU A 299 -25.49 14.14 7.68
C LEU A 299 -26.75 13.40 8.09
#